data_AF-A0A9D9LE45-F1
#
_entry.id   AF-A0A9D9LE45-F1
#
_cell.length_a   1.000
_cell.length_b   1.000
_cell.length_c   1.000
_cell.angle_alpha   90.00
_cell.angle_beta   90.00
_cell.angle_gamma   90.00
#
_symmetry.space_group_name_H-M   'P 1'
#
loop_
_entity.id
_entity.type
_entity.pdbx_description
1 polymer ?
#
loop_
_entity_poly.entity_id
_entity_poly.type
_entity_poly.pdbx_seq_one_letter_code
_entity_poly.pdbx_strand_id
1 'polypeptide(L)'
;DIKYVDDKTGEDIGLSGIPVFSRCVFGGREKQLWVEHLTSRFAAPGVYRVEINGTDFVIHAGEVTILPPKDPLAQAPLKLPRPSVRNDIQIEGERQSLYTFAPHKATRGRLTSWSHTGGHLYELGVPTGSWGKNLCYDMAAIEKQMLDILELDPLASVVLKFRIDVPGWWVSAHPDDVYRSTKGRYAQQSFCSQAWREDSATTIINSMEWLAKRPCGTAISGALIMGFRGGEFQLWGEDVGERDVSPVARQAFDDYQRAKGISPLVSLDDPALDPPWKPEVAPEAARARDIFFRFVAERQAANLAYLSNRFKEHFGDRYAFGFYFGYGMEYCGSHIRLLLAGHLGVEDLYEKGTFELQSCPLSYGLRPLARSHGFMYPVESARLHKILPIGENDIRNCLDPDYADGSGVTLHSLNSTIQDNRRIRVFCAAHGALVRYLALHETIDWYDHPALWRTIREDNELTRDLIANEIAGDDQIAMAVNFLEFTRAWRLQEKTVGLFGGYSRDALMRTGHGVDFVTLRDFLQQPLKWKLAYIPLPGLLTDEQRQALAAKYAPLPDIREDDGALVWKDGNWSVLPGSATKEDIWRTFAKPEALEAGFDTIWYKGGNFLHTWDGSTLK
;
A
#
# COMPACT_ATOMS: atom_id res chain seq x y z
N ASP A 1 -36.04 -8.02 -12.02
CA ASP A 1 -34.73 -7.54 -12.48
C ASP A 1 -34.65 -7.52 -13.99
N ILE A 2 -33.94 -6.55 -14.55
CA ILE A 2 -33.71 -6.45 -16.00
C ILE A 2 -32.24 -6.77 -16.24
N LYS A 3 -31.97 -7.75 -17.08
CA LYS A 3 -30.63 -8.21 -17.44
C LYS A 3 -30.38 -8.03 -18.92
N TYR A 4 -29.12 -7.80 -19.25
CA TYR A 4 -28.63 -7.84 -20.62
C TYR A 4 -27.68 -9.02 -20.72
N VAL A 5 -28.01 -9.96 -21.60
CA VAL A 5 -27.25 -11.21 -21.78
C VAL A 5 -26.55 -11.13 -23.13
N ASP A 6 -25.24 -11.29 -23.17
CA ASP A 6 -24.49 -11.39 -24.42
C ASP A 6 -24.92 -12.66 -25.16
N ASP A 7 -25.32 -12.51 -26.43
CA ASP A 7 -25.88 -13.63 -27.19
C ASP A 7 -24.85 -14.69 -27.59
N LYS A 8 -23.56 -14.34 -27.59
CA LYS A 8 -22.48 -15.26 -27.93
C LYS A 8 -21.98 -16.01 -26.71
N THR A 9 -21.82 -15.31 -25.58
CA THR A 9 -21.21 -15.90 -24.37
C THR A 9 -22.25 -16.38 -23.36
N GLY A 10 -23.47 -15.84 -23.41
CA GLY A 10 -24.49 -16.06 -22.39
C GLY A 10 -24.20 -15.34 -21.06
N GLU A 11 -23.21 -14.44 -21.02
CA GLU A 11 -22.82 -13.71 -19.82
C GLU A 11 -23.73 -12.50 -19.57
N ASP A 12 -24.01 -12.21 -18.30
CA ASP A 12 -24.67 -10.97 -17.88
C ASP A 12 -23.71 -9.79 -18.07
N ILE A 13 -24.12 -8.77 -18.83
CA ILE A 13 -23.31 -7.58 -19.13
C ILE A 13 -24.01 -6.31 -18.64
N GLY A 14 -23.22 -5.38 -18.10
CA GLY A 14 -23.70 -4.02 -17.83
C GLY A 14 -23.65 -3.17 -19.11
N LEU A 15 -24.79 -2.64 -19.57
CA LEU A 15 -24.82 -1.69 -20.70
C LEU A 15 -24.76 -0.23 -20.24
N SER A 16 -24.95 0.05 -18.96
CA SER A 16 -24.84 1.39 -18.37
C SER A 16 -24.58 1.27 -16.87
N GLY A 17 -23.95 2.32 -16.32
CA GLY A 17 -23.90 2.58 -14.90
C GLY A 17 -25.14 3.28 -14.33
N ILE A 18 -26.12 3.61 -15.17
CA ILE A 18 -27.43 4.11 -14.73
C ILE A 18 -28.37 2.91 -14.58
N PRO A 19 -29.06 2.76 -13.43
CA PRO A 19 -30.07 1.72 -13.26
C PRO A 19 -31.12 1.79 -14.35
N VAL A 20 -31.56 0.62 -14.83
CA VAL A 20 -32.65 0.53 -15.80
C VAL A 20 -33.91 1.13 -15.18
N PHE A 21 -34.50 2.11 -15.86
CA PHE A 21 -35.78 2.65 -15.46
C PHE A 21 -36.90 1.78 -16.04
N SER A 22 -37.84 1.37 -15.20
CA SER A 22 -39.04 0.68 -15.66
C SER A 22 -40.27 1.24 -14.97
N ARG A 23 -41.37 1.32 -15.72
CA ARG A 23 -42.65 1.81 -15.24
C ARG A 23 -43.75 0.87 -15.70
N CYS A 24 -44.47 0.30 -14.73
CA CYS A 24 -45.72 -0.39 -15.03
C CYS A 24 -46.82 0.67 -15.19
N VAL A 25 -47.43 0.72 -16.37
CA VAL A 25 -48.56 1.60 -16.66
C VAL A 25 -49.84 0.77 -16.66
N PHE A 26 -50.78 1.16 -15.81
CA PHE A 26 -52.10 0.54 -15.75
C PHE A 26 -53.06 1.34 -16.61
N GLY A 27 -53.42 0.82 -17.78
CA GLY A 27 -54.37 1.43 -18.71
C GLY A 27 -55.46 0.43 -19.10
N GLY A 28 -56.63 0.50 -18.44
CA GLY A 28 -57.77 -0.37 -18.77
C GLY A 28 -57.59 -1.84 -18.35
N ARG A 29 -57.96 -2.78 -19.22
CA ARG A 29 -57.87 -4.25 -18.95
C ARG A 29 -56.48 -4.84 -19.18
N GLU A 30 -55.54 -4.08 -19.74
CA GLU A 30 -54.18 -4.55 -20.06
C GLU A 30 -53.15 -3.93 -19.11
N LYS A 31 -52.16 -4.75 -18.70
CA LYS A 31 -51.00 -4.30 -17.94
C LYS A 31 -49.84 -4.16 -18.90
N GLN A 32 -49.25 -2.96 -19.01
CA GLN A 32 -48.10 -2.69 -19.87
C GLN A 32 -46.89 -2.35 -19.03
N LEU A 33 -45.76 -3.02 -19.27
CA LEU A 33 -44.48 -2.71 -18.65
C LEU A 33 -43.62 -1.94 -19.65
N TRP A 34 -43.33 -0.69 -19.32
CA TRP A 34 -42.38 0.14 -20.07
C TRP A 34 -41.00 -0.01 -19.45
N VAL A 35 -40.00 -0.23 -20.30
CA VAL A 35 -38.59 -0.32 -19.89
C VAL A 35 -37.80 0.67 -20.74
N GLU A 36 -37.05 1.56 -20.07
CA GLU A 36 -36.09 2.44 -20.72
C GLU A 36 -34.68 1.86 -20.58
N HIS A 37 -34.12 1.46 -21.71
CA HIS A 37 -32.76 0.93 -21.80
C HIS A 37 -31.76 2.08 -21.90
N LEU A 38 -31.06 2.33 -20.80
CA LEU A 38 -29.94 3.26 -20.79
C LEU A 38 -28.68 2.54 -21.27
N THR A 39 -27.96 3.19 -22.19
CA THR A 39 -26.70 2.67 -22.73
C THR A 39 -25.61 3.70 -22.53
N SER A 40 -24.46 3.23 -22.07
CA SER A 40 -23.25 4.03 -21.89
C SER A 40 -22.43 3.99 -23.17
N ARG A 41 -21.81 5.12 -23.53
CA ARG A 41 -20.80 5.15 -24.60
C ARG A 41 -19.56 4.30 -24.28
N PHE A 42 -19.41 3.88 -23.02
CA PHE A 42 -18.33 3.03 -22.54
C PHE A 42 -18.72 1.54 -22.45
N ALA A 43 -19.97 1.19 -22.80
CA ALA A 43 -20.42 -0.19 -22.83
C ALA A 43 -19.84 -0.94 -24.03
N ALA A 44 -19.60 -2.24 -23.86
CA ALA A 44 -19.06 -3.09 -24.90
C ALA A 44 -19.96 -3.08 -26.17
N PRO A 45 -19.38 -3.04 -27.38
CA PRO A 45 -20.12 -3.28 -28.60
C PRO A 45 -20.59 -4.72 -28.68
N GLY A 46 -21.83 -4.94 -29.10
CA GLY A 46 -22.42 -6.27 -29.14
C GLY A 46 -23.92 -6.27 -29.42
N VAL A 47 -24.48 -7.47 -29.47
CA VAL A 47 -25.92 -7.71 -29.48
C VAL A 47 -26.27 -8.39 -28.16
N TYR A 48 -27.21 -7.80 -27.45
CA TYR A 48 -27.56 -8.20 -26.10
C TYR A 48 -29.06 -8.49 -26.04
N ARG A 49 -29.42 -9.71 -25.65
CA ARG A 49 -30.81 -10.02 -25.29
C ARG A 49 -31.17 -9.34 -24.00
N VAL A 50 -32.34 -8.73 -23.98
CA VAL A 50 -32.95 -8.14 -22.80
C VAL A 50 -33.83 -9.18 -22.14
N GLU A 51 -33.56 -9.48 -20.88
CA GLU A 51 -34.37 -10.40 -20.08
C GLU A 51 -34.97 -9.68 -18.88
N ILE A 52 -36.27 -9.86 -18.66
CA ILE A 52 -36.98 -9.38 -17.47
C ILE A 52 -37.25 -10.59 -16.58
N ASN A 53 -36.48 -10.66 -15.50
CA ASN A 53 -36.52 -11.75 -14.54
C ASN A 53 -37.45 -11.38 -13.39
N GLY A 54 -38.55 -12.12 -13.24
CA GLY A 54 -39.32 -12.19 -12.02
C GLY A 54 -38.82 -13.32 -11.12
N THR A 55 -39.42 -13.45 -9.93
CA THR A 55 -39.06 -14.53 -8.98
C THR A 55 -39.20 -15.92 -9.60
N ASP A 56 -40.23 -16.12 -10.44
CA ASP A 56 -40.58 -17.42 -11.00
C ASP A 56 -40.68 -17.40 -12.54
N PHE A 57 -40.17 -16.36 -13.20
CA PHE A 57 -40.25 -16.24 -14.66
C PHE A 57 -39.08 -15.45 -15.26
N VAL A 58 -38.81 -15.72 -16.53
CA VAL A 58 -37.91 -14.93 -17.38
C VAL A 58 -38.71 -14.55 -18.64
N ILE A 59 -38.79 -13.25 -18.94
CA ILE A 59 -39.42 -12.74 -20.16
C ILE A 59 -38.32 -12.18 -21.07
N HIS A 60 -38.21 -12.72 -22.28
CA HIS A 60 -37.39 -12.10 -23.33
C HIS A 60 -38.08 -10.83 -23.84
N ALA A 61 -37.44 -9.69 -23.62
CA ALA A 61 -38.00 -8.35 -23.86
C ALA A 61 -37.36 -7.63 -25.05
N GLY A 62 -36.63 -8.35 -25.91
CA GLY A 62 -36.04 -7.84 -27.15
C GLY A 62 -34.51 -7.92 -27.16
N GLU A 63 -33.90 -7.16 -28.06
CA GLU A 63 -32.46 -7.10 -28.26
C GLU A 63 -31.99 -5.64 -28.31
N VAL A 64 -30.83 -5.36 -27.73
CA VAL A 64 -30.12 -4.08 -27.80
C VAL A 64 -28.83 -4.31 -28.58
N THR A 65 -28.61 -3.53 -29.64
CA THR A 65 -27.35 -3.56 -30.39
C THR A 65 -26.53 -2.31 -30.10
N ILE A 66 -25.34 -2.50 -29.55
CA ILE A 66 -24.33 -1.45 -29.40
C ILE A 66 -23.33 -1.59 -30.53
N LEU A 67 -23.29 -0.59 -31.41
CA LEU A 67 -22.35 -0.58 -32.52
C LEU A 67 -20.94 -0.26 -32.03
N PRO A 68 -19.90 -0.84 -32.64
CA PRO A 68 -18.53 -0.44 -32.34
C PRO A 68 -18.33 1.05 -32.65
N PRO A 69 -17.47 1.74 -31.89
CA PRO A 69 -17.13 3.12 -32.20
C PRO A 69 -16.54 3.19 -33.62
N LYS A 70 -16.84 4.28 -34.33
CA LYS A 70 -16.35 4.49 -35.71
C LYS A 70 -14.82 4.52 -35.80
N ASP A 71 -14.18 4.93 -34.72
CA ASP A 71 -12.74 4.90 -34.54
C ASP A 71 -12.38 3.81 -33.51
N PRO A 72 -11.33 2.99 -33.75
CA PRO A 72 -10.82 2.10 -32.71
C PRO A 72 -10.49 2.95 -31.48
N LEU A 73 -10.89 2.48 -30.30
CA LEU A 73 -10.57 3.16 -29.04
C LEU A 73 -9.07 3.40 -29.01
N ALA A 74 -8.67 4.68 -29.09
CA ALA A 74 -7.29 5.04 -28.88
C ALA A 74 -6.89 4.52 -27.50
N GLN A 75 -5.74 3.86 -27.41
CA GLN A 75 -5.22 3.47 -26.10
C GLN A 75 -5.03 4.76 -25.31
N ALA A 76 -5.80 4.92 -24.23
CA ALA A 76 -5.63 6.06 -23.35
C ALA A 76 -4.22 5.99 -22.75
N PRO A 77 -3.47 7.09 -22.72
CA PRO A 77 -2.20 7.13 -22.03
C PRO A 77 -2.41 6.82 -20.54
N LEU A 78 -1.39 6.26 -19.90
CA LEU A 78 -1.35 6.06 -18.45
C LEU A 78 -1.65 7.38 -17.72
N LYS A 79 -2.75 7.44 -16.96
CA LYS A 79 -3.18 8.64 -16.22
C LYS A 79 -2.78 8.55 -14.74
N LEU A 80 -1.51 8.24 -14.45
CA LEU A 80 -0.98 8.22 -13.09
C LEU A 80 0.22 9.16 -12.94
N PRO A 81 0.39 9.81 -11.79
CA PRO A 81 1.54 10.67 -11.57
C PRO A 81 2.79 9.80 -11.45
N ARG A 82 3.88 10.28 -12.04
CA ARG A 82 5.22 9.75 -11.71
C ARG A 82 5.73 10.49 -10.47
N PRO A 83 6.60 9.85 -9.67
CA PRO A 83 7.26 10.55 -8.56
C PRO A 83 7.95 11.82 -9.03
N SER A 84 7.68 12.91 -8.34
CA SER A 84 8.35 14.19 -8.58
C SER A 84 8.32 15.04 -7.32
N VAL A 85 8.78 16.28 -7.41
CA VAL A 85 8.56 17.29 -6.36
C VAL A 85 7.20 17.99 -6.49
N ARG A 86 6.52 17.83 -7.62
CA ARG A 86 5.19 18.41 -7.83
C ARG A 86 4.13 17.54 -7.15
N ASN A 87 3.16 18.20 -6.53
CA ASN A 87 2.02 17.55 -5.91
C ASN A 87 0.78 17.58 -6.79
N ASP A 88 0.93 17.68 -8.11
CA ASP A 88 -0.18 17.69 -9.07
C ASP A 88 0.01 16.74 -10.25
N ILE A 89 -1.10 16.36 -10.84
CA ILE A 89 -1.20 15.64 -12.12
C ILE A 89 -2.15 16.41 -13.05
N GLN A 90 -1.78 16.43 -14.33
CA GLN A 90 -2.59 16.99 -15.41
C GLN A 90 -3.33 15.86 -16.13
N ILE A 91 -4.66 15.97 -16.23
CA ILE A 91 -5.52 15.03 -16.95
C ILE A 91 -6.39 15.82 -17.92
N GLU A 92 -6.07 15.77 -19.21
CA GLU A 92 -6.85 16.40 -20.29
C GLU A 92 -7.19 17.89 -20.06
N GLY A 93 -6.27 18.64 -19.44
CA GLY A 93 -6.43 20.06 -19.15
C GLY A 93 -6.93 20.36 -17.73
N GLU A 94 -7.40 19.34 -17.00
CA GLU A 94 -7.71 19.43 -15.58
C GLU A 94 -6.47 19.16 -14.73
N ARG A 95 -6.41 19.80 -13.57
CA ARG A 95 -5.32 19.67 -12.61
C ARG A 95 -5.85 19.26 -11.25
N GLN A 96 -5.41 18.10 -10.77
CA GLN A 96 -5.69 17.62 -9.42
C GLN A 96 -4.39 17.41 -8.66
N SER A 97 -4.44 17.51 -7.34
CA SER A 97 -3.35 17.13 -6.46
C SER A 97 -3.24 15.60 -6.29
N LEU A 98 -2.19 15.11 -5.61
CA LEU A 98 -1.96 13.66 -5.45
C LEU A 98 -2.92 13.01 -4.45
N TYR A 99 -4.11 12.59 -4.89
CA TYR A 99 -5.02 11.76 -4.09
C TYR A 99 -5.85 10.81 -4.95
N THR A 100 -6.32 9.74 -4.33
CA THR A 100 -7.22 8.75 -4.95
C THR A 100 -8.34 8.36 -4.00
N PHE A 101 -9.49 8.00 -4.55
CA PHE A 101 -10.59 7.41 -3.81
C PHE A 101 -10.60 5.91 -3.93
N ALA A 102 -10.62 5.24 -2.78
CA ALA A 102 -10.67 3.79 -2.69
C ALA A 102 -11.91 3.35 -1.90
N PRO A 103 -13.10 3.34 -2.52
CA PRO A 103 -14.30 2.87 -1.84
C PRO A 103 -14.29 1.36 -1.68
N HIS A 104 -14.70 0.85 -0.51
CA HIS A 104 -15.00 -0.58 -0.35
C HIS A 104 -16.12 -1.01 -1.30
N LYS A 105 -17.16 -0.16 -1.44
CA LYS A 105 -18.25 -0.33 -2.39
C LYS A 105 -18.48 0.98 -3.15
N ALA A 106 -18.23 0.97 -4.46
CA ALA A 106 -18.45 2.12 -5.34
C ALA A 106 -19.95 2.25 -5.69
N THR A 107 -20.76 2.77 -4.76
CA THR A 107 -22.15 3.11 -5.09
C THR A 107 -22.21 4.43 -5.85
N ARG A 108 -23.20 4.59 -6.73
CA ARG A 108 -23.37 5.83 -7.49
C ARG A 108 -23.46 7.09 -6.62
N GLY A 109 -24.11 6.99 -5.45
CA GLY A 109 -24.18 8.09 -4.47
C GLY A 109 -22.80 8.54 -3.98
N ARG A 110 -21.96 7.59 -3.55
CA ARG A 110 -20.59 7.86 -3.11
C ARG A 110 -19.72 8.44 -4.24
N LEU A 111 -19.86 7.89 -5.45
CA LEU A 111 -19.17 8.40 -6.63
C LEU A 111 -19.61 9.83 -7.01
N THR A 112 -20.87 10.17 -6.77
CA THR A 112 -21.40 11.53 -6.97
C THR A 112 -20.83 12.49 -5.94
N SER A 113 -20.76 12.11 -4.65
CA SER A 113 -20.07 12.89 -3.62
C SER A 113 -18.60 13.12 -3.97
N TRP A 114 -17.93 12.08 -4.49
CA TRP A 114 -16.52 12.16 -4.90
C TRP A 114 -16.29 13.09 -6.10
N SER A 115 -17.16 13.09 -7.11
CA SER A 115 -16.97 13.93 -8.31
C SER A 115 -16.96 15.43 -8.00
N HIS A 116 -17.50 15.83 -6.84
CA HIS A 116 -17.43 17.20 -6.36
C HIS A 116 -16.10 17.60 -5.72
N THR A 117 -15.15 16.68 -5.54
CA THR A 117 -13.83 16.96 -4.96
C THR A 117 -12.82 17.51 -6.00
N GLY A 118 -13.09 17.32 -7.29
CA GLY A 118 -12.14 17.55 -8.37
C GLY A 118 -11.11 16.41 -8.54
N GLY A 119 -11.40 15.23 -7.96
CA GLY A 119 -10.55 14.05 -8.02
C GLY A 119 -10.97 13.11 -9.13
N HIS A 120 -9.99 12.67 -9.91
CA HIS A 120 -10.14 11.80 -11.07
C HIS A 120 -9.40 10.45 -10.93
N LEU A 121 -8.73 10.22 -9.80
CA LEU A 121 -8.10 8.93 -9.50
C LEU A 121 -9.01 8.07 -8.63
N TYR A 122 -9.16 6.81 -9.03
CA TYR A 122 -9.98 5.83 -8.34
C TYR A 122 -9.20 4.53 -8.15
N GLU A 123 -9.52 3.80 -7.09
CA GLU A 123 -9.11 2.42 -6.90
C GLU A 123 -10.33 1.52 -6.72
N LEU A 124 -10.40 0.42 -7.46
CA LEU A 124 -11.46 -0.57 -7.31
C LEU A 124 -10.89 -1.89 -6.77
N GLY A 125 -11.49 -2.40 -5.70
CA GLY A 125 -11.14 -3.71 -5.14
C GLY A 125 -11.69 -4.85 -5.98
N VAL A 126 -10.81 -5.74 -6.46
CA VAL A 126 -11.19 -7.02 -7.04
C VAL A 126 -11.30 -8.04 -5.90
N PRO A 127 -12.48 -8.66 -5.69
CA PRO A 127 -12.73 -9.48 -4.51
C PRO A 127 -11.76 -10.65 -4.34
N THR A 128 -11.40 -10.95 -3.10
CA THR A 128 -10.50 -12.05 -2.73
C THR A 128 -11.06 -13.40 -3.16
N GLY A 129 -10.21 -14.32 -3.62
CA GLY A 129 -10.59 -15.73 -3.84
C GLY A 129 -11.70 -15.93 -4.89
N SER A 130 -11.93 -14.95 -5.76
CA SER A 130 -13.02 -14.96 -6.76
C SER A 130 -12.58 -15.35 -8.17
N TRP A 131 -11.35 -15.89 -8.30
CA TRP A 131 -10.79 -16.32 -9.57
C TRP A 131 -11.10 -17.79 -9.87
N GLY A 132 -11.50 -18.07 -11.10
CA GLY A 132 -11.93 -19.39 -11.56
C GLY A 132 -10.76 -20.29 -11.94
N LYS A 133 -11.08 -21.56 -12.23
CA LYS A 133 -10.11 -22.55 -12.74
C LYS A 133 -9.48 -22.18 -14.09
N ASN A 134 -10.07 -21.21 -14.78
CA ASN A 134 -9.52 -20.58 -15.99
C ASN A 134 -8.45 -19.53 -15.69
N LEU A 135 -8.05 -19.35 -14.41
CA LEU A 135 -7.07 -18.35 -13.99
C LEU A 135 -7.49 -16.95 -14.43
N CYS A 136 -8.72 -16.57 -14.09
CA CYS A 136 -9.27 -15.23 -14.31
C CYS A 136 -10.29 -14.93 -13.22
N TYR A 137 -10.28 -13.69 -12.71
CA TYR A 137 -11.36 -13.16 -11.89
C TYR A 137 -12.66 -13.00 -12.69
N ASP A 138 -13.81 -13.11 -12.00
CA ASP A 138 -15.06 -12.59 -12.54
C ASP A 138 -15.01 -11.06 -12.51
N MET A 139 -14.94 -10.47 -13.69
CA MET A 139 -14.72 -9.04 -13.87
C MET A 139 -15.99 -8.26 -14.19
N ALA A 140 -17.16 -8.91 -14.30
CA ALA A 140 -18.42 -8.25 -14.66
C ALA A 140 -18.82 -7.16 -13.65
N ALA A 141 -18.65 -7.43 -12.35
CA ALA A 141 -18.93 -6.45 -11.29
C ALA A 141 -17.97 -5.25 -11.32
N ILE A 142 -16.72 -5.45 -11.76
CA ILE A 142 -15.72 -4.39 -11.90
C ILE A 142 -16.02 -3.56 -13.14
N GLU A 143 -16.33 -4.19 -14.28
CA GLU A 143 -16.80 -3.51 -15.49
C GLU A 143 -17.99 -2.60 -15.17
N LYS A 144 -19.00 -3.11 -14.46
CA LYS A 144 -20.14 -2.30 -14.04
C LYS A 144 -19.73 -1.08 -13.20
N GLN A 145 -18.85 -1.25 -12.20
CA GLN A 145 -18.37 -0.13 -11.38
C GLN A 145 -17.58 0.89 -12.19
N MET A 146 -16.79 0.44 -13.17
CA MET A 146 -16.10 1.35 -14.09
C MET A 146 -17.07 2.13 -14.97
N LEU A 147 -18.17 1.53 -15.42
CA LEU A 147 -19.24 2.25 -16.12
C LEU A 147 -19.90 3.30 -15.20
N ASP A 148 -20.19 2.95 -13.94
CA ASP A 148 -20.74 3.87 -12.93
C ASP A 148 -19.79 5.09 -12.74
N ILE A 149 -18.48 4.85 -12.67
CA ILE A 149 -17.46 5.90 -12.57
C ILE A 149 -17.43 6.76 -13.84
N LEU A 150 -17.29 6.15 -15.02
CA LEU A 150 -17.07 6.89 -16.27
C LEU A 150 -18.26 7.71 -16.74
N GLU A 151 -19.47 7.36 -16.30
CA GLU A 151 -20.67 8.18 -16.52
C GLU A 151 -20.70 9.46 -15.66
N LEU A 152 -20.05 9.44 -14.49
CA LEU A 152 -19.94 10.58 -13.58
C LEU A 152 -18.66 11.38 -13.81
N ASP A 153 -17.58 10.70 -14.16
CA ASP A 153 -16.27 11.24 -14.44
C ASP A 153 -15.66 10.58 -15.70
N PRO A 154 -15.90 11.14 -16.88
CA PRO A 154 -15.28 10.67 -18.11
C PRO A 154 -13.75 10.73 -18.15
N LEU A 155 -13.11 11.50 -17.26
CA LEU A 155 -11.66 11.66 -17.19
C LEU A 155 -11.00 10.65 -16.24
N ALA A 156 -11.81 9.81 -15.58
CA ALA A 156 -11.36 8.89 -14.55
C ALA A 156 -10.17 8.03 -14.96
N SER A 157 -9.29 7.82 -13.99
CA SER A 157 -8.13 6.94 -14.02
C SER A 157 -8.27 5.92 -12.89
N VAL A 158 -8.32 4.64 -13.24
CA VAL A 158 -8.67 3.56 -12.33
C VAL A 158 -7.50 2.60 -12.15
N VAL A 159 -7.10 2.39 -10.89
CA VAL A 159 -6.19 1.30 -10.50
C VAL A 159 -7.01 0.15 -9.93
N LEU A 160 -6.81 -1.06 -10.43
CA LEU A 160 -7.48 -2.25 -9.93
C LEU A 160 -6.66 -2.89 -8.81
N LYS A 161 -7.25 -3.09 -7.63
CA LYS A 161 -6.61 -3.73 -6.49
C LYS A 161 -6.95 -5.22 -6.46
N PHE A 162 -5.99 -6.06 -6.83
CA PHE A 162 -6.17 -7.51 -6.87
C PHE A 162 -5.76 -8.15 -5.54
N ARG A 163 -6.73 -8.77 -4.85
CA ARG A 163 -6.46 -9.69 -3.74
C ARG A 163 -6.15 -11.09 -4.30
N ILE A 164 -4.88 -11.49 -4.25
CA ILE A 164 -4.35 -12.71 -4.90
C ILE A 164 -4.30 -13.94 -3.98
N ASP A 165 -5.11 -13.94 -2.93
CA ASP A 165 -5.27 -15.13 -2.11
C ASP A 165 -6.04 -16.22 -2.86
N VAL A 166 -5.63 -17.47 -2.65
CA VAL A 166 -6.12 -18.60 -3.45
C VAL A 166 -7.54 -19.04 -3.09
N PRO A 167 -8.37 -19.42 -4.07
CA PRO A 167 -9.74 -19.87 -3.85
C PRO A 167 -9.77 -21.32 -3.34
N GLY A 168 -10.92 -21.76 -2.82
CA GLY A 168 -11.07 -23.12 -2.26
C GLY A 168 -10.77 -24.25 -3.25
N TRP A 169 -11.05 -24.05 -4.55
CA TRP A 169 -10.71 -25.06 -5.58
C TRP A 169 -9.20 -25.24 -5.71
N TRP A 170 -8.43 -24.15 -5.59
CA TRP A 170 -6.98 -24.18 -5.70
C TRP A 170 -6.37 -24.86 -4.48
N VAL A 171 -6.84 -24.52 -3.28
CA VAL A 171 -6.46 -25.19 -2.03
C VAL A 171 -6.67 -26.71 -2.13
N SER A 172 -7.78 -27.14 -2.74
CA SER A 172 -8.09 -28.55 -2.93
C SER A 172 -7.18 -29.24 -3.95
N ALA A 173 -6.75 -28.52 -4.98
CA ALA A 173 -5.88 -29.02 -6.05
C ALA A 173 -4.38 -29.02 -5.67
N HIS A 174 -3.97 -28.14 -4.75
CA HIS A 174 -2.58 -27.92 -4.34
C HIS A 174 -2.38 -28.06 -2.82
N PRO A 175 -2.70 -29.22 -2.21
CA PRO A 175 -2.70 -29.38 -0.75
C PRO A 175 -1.33 -29.20 -0.09
N ASP A 176 -0.23 -29.43 -0.83
CA ASP A 176 1.14 -29.28 -0.33
C ASP A 176 1.65 -27.83 -0.38
N ASP A 177 0.98 -26.98 -1.16
CA ASP A 177 1.28 -25.56 -1.32
C ASP A 177 0.49 -24.66 -0.34
N VAL A 178 -0.31 -25.26 0.55
CA VAL A 178 -1.11 -24.57 1.56
C VAL A 178 -0.27 -24.35 2.81
N TYR A 179 -0.37 -23.15 3.41
CA TYR A 179 0.29 -22.84 4.67
C TYR A 179 -0.09 -23.84 5.77
N ARG A 180 0.91 -24.34 6.47
CA ARG A 180 0.74 -25.18 7.66
C ARG A 180 1.66 -24.66 8.76
N SER A 181 1.12 -24.40 9.93
CA SER A 181 1.94 -23.91 11.05
C SER A 181 2.56 -25.04 11.86
N THR A 182 3.57 -24.71 12.66
CA THR A 182 4.18 -25.64 13.64
C THR A 182 3.19 -26.20 14.67
N LYS A 183 2.04 -25.53 14.88
CA LYS A 183 0.99 -25.96 15.81
C LYS A 183 -0.26 -26.50 15.10
N GLY A 184 -0.15 -26.85 13.83
CA GLY A 184 -1.22 -27.47 13.05
C GLY A 184 -2.33 -26.51 12.59
N ARG A 185 -2.09 -25.20 12.59
CA ARG A 185 -3.01 -24.24 11.94
C ARG A 185 -2.84 -24.28 10.43
N TYR A 186 -3.94 -24.05 9.73
CA TYR A 186 -4.01 -23.95 8.28
C TYR A 186 -4.47 -22.54 7.88
N ALA A 187 -4.00 -22.07 6.74
CA ALA A 187 -4.48 -20.86 6.08
C ALA A 187 -4.60 -21.13 4.58
N GLN A 188 -4.53 -20.10 3.74
CA GLN A 188 -4.53 -20.26 2.28
C GLN A 188 -3.11 -20.63 1.79
N GLN A 189 -2.59 -20.01 0.73
CA GLN A 189 -1.31 -20.35 0.14
C GLN A 189 -0.12 -20.18 1.10
N SER A 190 0.89 -21.05 0.94
CA SER A 190 2.24 -20.82 1.44
C SER A 190 2.92 -19.70 0.65
N PHE A 191 3.64 -18.82 1.32
CA PHE A 191 4.51 -17.84 0.64
C PHE A 191 5.72 -18.48 -0.06
N CYS A 192 5.95 -19.77 0.17
CA CYS A 192 6.97 -20.55 -0.52
C CYS A 192 6.43 -21.29 -1.76
N SER A 193 5.11 -21.25 -2.01
CA SER A 193 4.51 -21.91 -3.17
C SER A 193 4.95 -21.26 -4.48
N GLN A 194 5.51 -22.06 -5.39
CA GLN A 194 5.83 -21.63 -6.75
C GLN A 194 4.58 -21.59 -7.63
N ALA A 195 3.69 -22.57 -7.46
CA ALA A 195 2.42 -22.66 -8.19
C ALA A 195 1.55 -21.43 -7.93
N TRP A 196 1.38 -21.03 -6.66
CA TRP A 196 0.59 -19.84 -6.31
C TRP A 196 1.11 -18.60 -7.02
N ARG A 197 2.43 -18.43 -7.05
CA ARG A 197 3.07 -17.25 -7.62
C ARG A 197 2.87 -17.17 -9.14
N GLU A 198 2.97 -18.31 -9.83
CA GLU A 198 2.73 -18.44 -11.27
C GLU A 198 1.25 -18.23 -11.63
N ASP A 199 0.35 -18.89 -10.91
CA ASP A 199 -1.09 -18.80 -11.14
C ASP A 199 -1.61 -17.38 -10.86
N SER A 200 -1.13 -16.74 -9.79
CA SER A 200 -1.52 -15.37 -9.43
C SER A 200 -1.11 -14.36 -10.50
N ALA A 201 0.13 -14.46 -11.01
CA ALA A 201 0.60 -13.61 -12.10
C ALA A 201 -0.27 -13.79 -13.35
N THR A 202 -0.51 -15.04 -13.74
CA THR A 202 -1.34 -15.40 -14.90
C THR A 202 -2.76 -14.84 -14.76
N THR A 203 -3.31 -14.89 -13.55
CA THR A 203 -4.69 -14.46 -13.30
C THR A 203 -4.86 -12.95 -13.35
N ILE A 204 -3.93 -12.20 -12.77
CA ILE A 204 -3.93 -10.74 -12.90
C ILE A 204 -3.83 -10.37 -14.39
N ILE A 205 -2.94 -11.01 -15.14
CA ILE A 205 -2.74 -10.75 -16.57
C ILE A 205 -4.04 -11.01 -17.35
N ASN A 206 -4.62 -12.21 -17.21
CA ASN A 206 -5.84 -12.60 -17.92
C ASN A 206 -7.01 -11.66 -17.59
N SER A 207 -7.16 -11.25 -16.33
CA SER A 207 -8.23 -10.34 -15.92
C SER A 207 -8.04 -8.92 -16.44
N MET A 208 -6.80 -8.42 -16.47
CA MET A 208 -6.47 -7.13 -17.10
C MET A 208 -6.71 -7.17 -18.61
N GLU A 209 -6.32 -8.24 -19.30
CA GLU A 209 -6.61 -8.42 -20.73
C GLU A 209 -8.11 -8.48 -21.03
N TRP A 210 -8.87 -9.18 -20.18
CA TRP A 210 -10.33 -9.24 -20.29
C TRP A 210 -10.92 -7.84 -20.24
N LEU A 211 -10.56 -7.05 -19.22
CA LEU A 211 -11.08 -5.70 -19.05
C LEU A 211 -10.60 -4.73 -20.15
N ALA A 212 -9.36 -4.87 -20.59
CA ALA A 212 -8.76 -4.04 -21.63
C ALA A 212 -9.39 -4.20 -23.02
N LYS A 213 -10.14 -5.28 -23.27
CA LYS A 213 -10.91 -5.50 -24.50
C LYS A 213 -12.23 -4.71 -24.53
N ARG A 214 -12.63 -4.11 -23.41
CA ARG A 214 -13.89 -3.36 -23.26
C ARG A 214 -13.64 -1.85 -23.35
N PRO A 215 -14.63 -1.05 -23.75
CA PRO A 215 -14.46 0.40 -23.82
C PRO A 215 -14.23 1.05 -22.46
N CYS A 216 -14.82 0.54 -21.37
CA CYS A 216 -14.47 0.99 -20.03
C CYS A 216 -12.98 0.77 -19.69
N GLY A 217 -12.32 -0.18 -20.36
CA GLY A 217 -10.91 -0.52 -20.20
C GLY A 217 -9.95 0.64 -20.54
N THR A 218 -10.42 1.68 -21.24
CA THR A 218 -9.62 2.90 -21.49
C THR A 218 -9.34 3.69 -20.21
N ALA A 219 -10.10 3.48 -19.13
CA ALA A 219 -9.86 4.14 -17.86
C ALA A 219 -8.82 3.42 -16.98
N ILE A 220 -8.40 2.21 -17.36
CA ILE A 220 -7.46 1.42 -16.56
C ILE A 220 -6.07 2.05 -16.66
N SER A 221 -5.52 2.41 -15.52
CA SER A 221 -4.15 2.91 -15.40
C SER A 221 -3.21 1.88 -14.78
N GLY A 222 -3.70 0.89 -14.05
CA GLY A 222 -2.79 -0.08 -13.44
C GLY A 222 -3.46 -1.14 -12.60
N ALA A 223 -2.60 -2.01 -12.08
CA ALA A 223 -2.94 -3.01 -11.09
C ALA A 223 -2.13 -2.78 -9.81
N LEU A 224 -2.74 -2.98 -8.65
CA LEU A 224 -2.05 -3.03 -7.36
C LEU A 224 -2.36 -4.36 -6.71
N ILE A 225 -1.34 -5.10 -6.31
CA ILE A 225 -1.53 -6.42 -5.68
C ILE A 225 -1.61 -6.32 -4.17
N MET A 226 -2.46 -7.18 -3.62
CA MET A 226 -2.74 -7.37 -2.19
C MET A 226 -2.79 -8.88 -1.92
N GLY A 227 -2.31 -9.32 -0.77
CA GLY A 227 -2.35 -10.75 -0.42
C GLY A 227 -2.06 -10.99 1.05
N PHE A 228 -2.22 -12.23 1.47
CA PHE A 228 -2.07 -12.71 2.83
C PHE A 228 -2.97 -11.96 3.84
N ARG A 229 -2.60 -11.97 5.12
CA ARG A 229 -3.43 -11.43 6.20
C ARG A 229 -3.63 -9.92 6.00
N GLY A 230 -4.88 -9.47 6.08
CA GLY A 230 -5.27 -8.08 5.84
C GLY A 230 -5.15 -7.59 4.39
N GLY A 231 -4.52 -8.35 3.49
CA GLY A 231 -4.22 -7.91 2.12
C GLY A 231 -2.94 -7.09 2.01
N GLU A 232 -2.17 -7.07 3.09
CA GLU A 232 -1.02 -6.20 3.30
C GLU A 232 0.30 -7.00 3.21
N PHE A 233 0.23 -8.22 2.67
CA PHE A 233 1.32 -9.20 2.58
C PHE A 233 1.95 -9.62 3.91
N GLN A 234 1.19 -9.45 5.01
CA GLN A 234 1.52 -9.98 6.33
C GLN A 234 1.38 -11.50 6.31
N LEU A 235 2.51 -12.21 6.44
CA LEU A 235 2.52 -13.67 6.36
C LEU A 235 1.61 -14.34 7.39
N TRP A 236 1.06 -15.50 7.04
CA TRP A 236 0.20 -16.24 7.96
C TRP A 236 0.94 -16.62 9.24
N GLY A 237 0.31 -16.43 10.40
CA GLY A 237 0.86 -16.80 11.71
C GLY A 237 1.84 -15.78 12.32
N GLU A 238 2.18 -14.71 11.62
CA GLU A 238 3.11 -13.69 12.10
C GLU A 238 2.62 -12.97 13.37
N ASP A 239 1.31 -12.82 13.56
CA ASP A 239 0.69 -12.17 14.71
C ASP A 239 0.77 -13.01 16.01
N VAL A 240 1.00 -14.31 15.88
CA VAL A 240 0.93 -15.29 16.97
C VAL A 240 2.22 -16.13 17.06
N GLY A 241 3.28 -15.68 16.38
CA GLY A 241 4.61 -16.26 16.52
C GLY A 241 4.77 -17.62 15.85
N GLU A 242 4.06 -17.87 14.76
CA GLU A 242 4.15 -19.14 14.03
C GLU A 242 4.67 -18.96 12.61
N ARG A 243 5.31 -20.00 12.10
CA ARG A 243 5.93 -20.04 10.78
C ARG A 243 5.34 -21.14 9.93
N ASP A 244 5.47 -20.97 8.62
CA ASP A 244 5.08 -21.96 7.63
C ASP A 244 6.06 -23.15 7.64
N VAL A 245 5.52 -24.34 7.84
CA VAL A 245 6.23 -25.64 7.79
C VAL A 245 5.58 -26.60 6.80
N SER A 246 4.81 -26.08 5.84
CA SER A 246 4.30 -26.84 4.69
C SER A 246 5.43 -27.53 3.92
N PRO A 247 5.13 -28.60 3.16
CA PRO A 247 6.12 -29.30 2.33
C PRO A 247 6.92 -28.34 1.43
N VAL A 248 6.25 -27.38 0.79
CA VAL A 248 6.92 -26.39 -0.08
C VAL A 248 7.78 -25.40 0.70
N ALA A 249 7.41 -25.02 1.93
CA ALA A 249 8.23 -24.16 2.77
C ALA A 249 9.53 -24.85 3.21
N ARG A 250 9.45 -26.14 3.56
CA ARG A 250 10.63 -26.95 3.91
C ARG A 250 11.60 -27.05 2.74
N GLN A 251 11.08 -27.40 1.56
CA GLN A 251 11.89 -27.50 0.36
C GLN A 251 12.54 -26.15 0.00
N ALA A 252 11.77 -25.05 0.04
CA ALA A 252 12.27 -23.72 -0.28
C ALA A 252 13.37 -23.24 0.70
N PHE A 253 13.25 -23.55 2.00
CA PHE A 253 14.26 -23.19 2.98
C PHE A 253 15.55 -24.00 2.81
N ASP A 254 15.43 -25.29 2.53
CA ASP A 254 16.56 -26.15 2.20
C ASP A 254 17.30 -25.65 0.95
N ASP A 255 16.57 -25.32 -0.12
CA ASP A 255 17.15 -24.84 -1.37
C ASP A 255 17.80 -23.46 -1.21
N TYR A 256 17.19 -22.58 -0.44
CA TYR A 256 17.79 -21.30 -0.06
C TYR A 256 19.14 -21.49 0.63
N GLN A 257 19.21 -22.38 1.61
CA GLN A 257 20.44 -22.65 2.35
C GLN A 257 21.52 -23.28 1.45
N ARG A 258 21.16 -24.24 0.59
CA ARG A 258 22.08 -24.84 -0.40
C ARG A 258 22.62 -23.79 -1.37
N ALA A 259 21.77 -22.92 -1.90
CA ALA A 259 22.17 -21.85 -2.81
C ALA A 259 23.14 -20.84 -2.17
N LYS A 260 23.04 -20.64 -0.85
CA LYS A 260 23.96 -19.79 -0.06
C LYS A 260 25.19 -20.55 0.47
N GLY A 261 25.35 -21.83 0.17
CA GLY A 261 26.46 -22.66 0.65
C GLY A 261 26.44 -22.91 2.16
N ILE A 262 25.27 -22.82 2.80
CA ILE A 262 25.11 -22.97 4.25
C ILE A 262 25.16 -24.46 4.62
N SER A 263 26.08 -24.82 5.51
CA SER A 263 26.19 -26.17 6.09
C SER A 263 26.62 -26.10 7.57
N PRO A 264 26.09 -26.97 8.46
CA PRO A 264 24.95 -27.85 8.23
C PRO A 264 23.65 -27.04 8.00
N LEU A 265 22.68 -27.67 7.35
CA LEU A 265 21.35 -27.09 7.13
C LEU A 265 20.60 -26.97 8.47
N VAL A 266 19.91 -25.85 8.66
CA VAL A 266 18.98 -25.60 9.76
C VAL A 266 17.64 -26.21 9.39
N SER A 267 17.03 -26.95 10.32
CA SER A 267 15.68 -27.48 10.16
C SER A 267 14.64 -26.40 10.43
N LEU A 268 13.54 -26.37 9.67
CA LEU A 268 12.39 -25.52 10.02
C LEU A 268 11.72 -25.94 11.34
N ASP A 269 11.97 -27.15 11.84
CA ASP A 269 11.46 -27.59 13.16
C ASP A 269 12.41 -27.22 14.31
N ASP A 270 13.49 -26.47 14.05
CA ASP A 270 14.42 -26.05 15.10
C ASP A 270 13.71 -25.17 16.14
N PRO A 271 13.73 -25.53 17.44
CA PRO A 271 13.07 -24.78 18.50
C PRO A 271 13.66 -23.38 18.72
N ALA A 272 14.88 -23.10 18.23
CA ALA A 272 15.46 -21.76 18.30
C ALA A 272 14.65 -20.72 17.50
N LEU A 273 13.84 -21.17 16.54
CA LEU A 273 12.99 -20.33 15.70
C LEU A 273 11.68 -19.92 16.40
N ASP A 274 11.31 -20.57 17.50
CA ASP A 274 10.09 -20.26 18.25
C ASP A 274 10.31 -19.10 19.25
N PRO A 275 9.35 -18.17 19.39
CA PRO A 275 9.43 -17.13 20.42
C PRO A 275 9.19 -17.70 21.83
N PRO A 276 9.63 -17.01 22.90
CA PRO A 276 10.28 -15.69 22.89
C PRO A 276 11.77 -15.75 22.51
N TRP A 277 12.20 -14.85 21.63
CA TRP A 277 13.62 -14.71 21.29
C TRP A 277 14.32 -13.78 22.27
N LYS A 278 15.27 -14.33 23.01
CA LYS A 278 16.14 -13.58 23.92
C LYS A 278 17.48 -13.29 23.24
N PRO A 279 18.15 -12.16 23.58
CA PRO A 279 19.50 -11.85 23.11
C PRO A 279 20.53 -12.92 23.48
N GLU A 280 20.51 -13.39 24.73
CA GLU A 280 21.48 -14.36 25.23
C GLU A 280 21.09 -15.78 24.83
N VAL A 281 21.75 -16.31 23.80
CA VAL A 281 21.53 -17.69 23.30
C VAL A 281 22.82 -18.35 22.85
N ALA A 282 22.78 -19.68 22.73
CA ALA A 282 23.88 -20.45 22.17
C ALA A 282 24.15 -20.04 20.70
N PRO A 283 25.42 -20.09 20.24
CA PRO A 283 25.79 -19.72 18.87
C PRO A 283 24.99 -20.44 17.77
N GLU A 284 24.63 -21.71 17.99
CA GLU A 284 23.86 -22.52 17.04
C GLU A 284 22.43 -21.98 16.88
N ALA A 285 21.78 -21.63 18.00
CA ALA A 285 20.45 -21.03 18.00
C ALA A 285 20.47 -19.62 17.36
N ALA A 286 21.53 -18.84 17.63
CA ALA A 286 21.74 -17.54 17.00
C ALA A 286 21.86 -17.67 15.47
N ARG A 287 22.68 -18.62 15.00
CA ARG A 287 22.86 -18.92 13.59
C ARG A 287 21.56 -19.37 12.94
N ALA A 288 20.78 -20.23 13.60
CA ALA A 288 19.49 -20.69 13.09
C ALA A 288 18.51 -19.53 12.83
N ARG A 289 18.39 -18.62 13.81
CA ARG A 289 17.55 -17.41 13.72
C ARG A 289 17.99 -16.49 12.58
N ASP A 290 19.28 -16.18 12.51
CA ASP A 290 19.82 -15.26 11.49
C ASP A 290 19.55 -15.76 10.07
N ILE A 291 19.71 -17.07 9.84
CA ILE A 291 19.43 -17.70 8.55
C ILE A 291 17.92 -17.66 8.23
N PHE A 292 17.08 -18.04 9.19
CA PHE A 292 15.63 -18.15 8.99
C PHE A 292 14.97 -16.80 8.75
N PHE A 293 15.22 -15.79 9.58
CA PHE A 293 14.59 -14.48 9.41
C PHE A 293 15.05 -13.77 8.13
N ARG A 294 16.31 -13.99 7.74
CA ARG A 294 16.82 -13.53 6.44
C ARG A 294 16.10 -14.21 5.28
N PHE A 295 15.90 -15.53 5.35
CA PHE A 295 15.12 -16.28 4.36
C PHE A 295 13.70 -15.73 4.22
N VAL A 296 13.00 -15.50 5.33
CA VAL A 296 11.63 -14.96 5.33
C VAL A 296 11.56 -13.62 4.59
N ALA A 297 12.48 -12.70 4.90
CA ALA A 297 12.57 -11.38 4.26
C ALA A 297 12.89 -11.47 2.75
N GLU A 298 13.95 -12.22 2.38
CA GLU A 298 14.39 -12.33 0.99
C GLU A 298 13.37 -13.07 0.12
N ARG A 299 12.75 -14.15 0.63
CA ARG A 299 11.75 -14.93 -0.11
C ARG A 299 10.50 -14.12 -0.40
N GLN A 300 10.00 -13.35 0.58
CA GLN A 300 8.80 -12.55 0.37
C GLN A 300 9.04 -11.42 -0.63
N ALA A 301 10.19 -10.73 -0.55
CA ALA A 301 10.57 -9.73 -1.55
C ALA A 301 10.69 -10.35 -2.96
N ALA A 302 11.30 -11.54 -3.07
CA ALA A 302 11.42 -12.26 -4.34
C ALA A 302 10.06 -12.64 -4.95
N ASN A 303 9.05 -12.94 -4.12
CA ASN A 303 7.69 -13.20 -4.62
C ASN A 303 7.09 -11.98 -5.30
N LEU A 304 7.16 -10.82 -4.63
CA LEU A 304 6.61 -9.59 -5.16
C LEU A 304 7.36 -9.13 -6.41
N ALA A 305 8.69 -9.21 -6.42
CA ALA A 305 9.51 -8.88 -7.59
C ALA A 305 9.19 -9.78 -8.79
N TYR A 306 8.94 -11.08 -8.56
CA TYR A 306 8.51 -11.98 -9.63
C TYR A 306 7.16 -11.53 -10.22
N LEU A 307 6.16 -11.24 -9.37
CA LEU A 307 4.83 -10.84 -9.85
C LEU A 307 4.90 -9.58 -10.71
N SER A 308 5.69 -8.59 -10.31
CA SER A 308 5.84 -7.35 -11.06
C SER A 308 6.59 -7.54 -12.37
N ASN A 309 7.70 -8.28 -12.36
CA ASN A 309 8.46 -8.55 -13.56
C ASN A 309 7.61 -9.33 -14.58
N ARG A 310 6.84 -10.34 -14.15
CA ARG A 310 5.92 -11.07 -15.05
C ARG A 310 4.82 -10.18 -15.62
N PHE A 311 4.27 -9.28 -14.82
CA PHE A 311 3.27 -8.33 -15.30
C PHE A 311 3.86 -7.36 -16.35
N LYS A 312 5.06 -6.83 -16.08
CA LYS A 312 5.75 -5.87 -16.93
C LYS A 312 6.34 -6.50 -18.19
N GLU A 313 6.76 -7.76 -18.14
CA GLU A 313 7.11 -8.55 -19.33
C GLU A 313 5.94 -8.64 -20.31
N HIS A 314 4.70 -8.73 -19.80
CA HIS A 314 3.49 -8.86 -20.62
C HIS A 314 2.95 -7.50 -21.09
N PHE A 315 2.81 -6.51 -20.21
CA PHE A 315 2.16 -5.22 -20.53
C PHE A 315 3.12 -4.08 -20.87
N GLY A 316 4.43 -4.23 -20.62
CA GLY A 316 5.39 -3.13 -20.71
C GLY A 316 4.94 -1.92 -19.89
N ASP A 317 5.02 -0.73 -20.48
CA ASP A 317 4.63 0.53 -19.84
C ASP A 317 3.15 0.91 -20.01
N ARG A 318 2.33 0.01 -20.56
CA ARG A 318 0.90 0.26 -20.75
C ARG A 318 0.17 0.49 -19.43
N TYR A 319 0.54 -0.25 -18.38
CA TYR A 319 -0.11 -0.21 -17.07
C TYR A 319 0.94 -0.09 -15.97
N ALA A 320 0.63 0.70 -14.95
CA ALA A 320 1.39 0.72 -13.71
C ALA A 320 1.16 -0.58 -12.92
N PHE A 321 2.20 -1.04 -12.24
CA PHE A 321 2.11 -2.16 -11.31
C PHE A 321 2.50 -1.73 -9.90
N GLY A 322 1.60 -1.96 -8.96
CA GLY A 322 1.71 -1.56 -7.58
C GLY A 322 1.66 -2.73 -6.61
N PHE A 323 2.11 -2.50 -5.38
CA PHE A 323 2.10 -3.50 -4.33
C PHE A 323 1.79 -2.89 -2.97
N TYR A 324 1.17 -3.68 -2.09
CA TYR A 324 0.85 -3.29 -0.73
C TYR A 324 1.87 -3.88 0.24
N PHE A 325 2.88 -3.11 0.68
CA PHE A 325 3.99 -3.64 1.51
C PHE A 325 4.78 -2.52 2.18
N GLY A 326 5.39 -2.84 3.34
CA GLY A 326 6.46 -2.02 3.90
C GLY A 326 6.35 -1.76 5.40
N TYR A 327 5.83 -2.70 6.21
CA TYR A 327 5.58 -2.48 7.64
C TYR A 327 6.83 -2.51 8.54
N GLY A 328 8.05 -2.57 7.98
CA GLY A 328 9.27 -2.78 8.77
C GLY A 328 9.47 -1.73 9.86
N MET A 329 9.11 -0.48 9.57
CA MET A 329 9.23 0.64 10.49
C MET A 329 8.04 0.75 11.47
N GLU A 330 6.90 0.11 11.18
CA GLU A 330 5.76 -0.02 12.09
C GLU A 330 5.97 -1.15 13.10
N TYR A 331 6.46 -2.30 12.62
CA TYR A 331 6.62 -3.50 13.44
C TYR A 331 7.83 -3.49 14.34
N CYS A 332 8.67 -2.46 14.31
CA CYS A 332 9.77 -2.31 15.25
C CYS A 332 9.34 -2.43 16.72
N GLY A 333 8.08 -2.11 17.05
CA GLY A 333 7.51 -2.28 18.40
C GLY A 333 7.16 -3.72 18.80
N SER A 334 7.33 -4.72 17.93
CA SER A 334 7.09 -6.13 18.23
C SER A 334 8.04 -7.01 17.43
N HIS A 335 8.94 -7.73 18.10
CA HIS A 335 9.86 -8.63 17.41
C HIS A 335 9.13 -9.69 16.58
N ILE A 336 8.05 -10.23 17.14
CA ILE A 336 7.22 -11.27 16.50
C ILE A 336 6.73 -10.76 15.13
N ARG A 337 6.12 -9.58 15.11
CA ARG A 337 5.63 -8.91 13.89
C ARG A 337 6.78 -8.58 12.94
N LEU A 338 7.85 -7.99 13.45
CA LEU A 338 8.98 -7.49 12.66
C LEU A 338 9.65 -8.62 11.87
N LEU A 339 9.88 -9.76 12.53
CA LEU A 339 10.71 -10.84 12.02
C LEU A 339 9.92 -11.89 11.21
N LEU A 340 8.61 -12.05 11.49
CA LEU A 340 7.79 -13.07 10.82
C LEU A 340 6.89 -12.51 9.71
N ALA A 341 6.57 -11.22 9.68
CA ALA A 341 5.62 -10.69 8.70
C ALA A 341 6.20 -10.58 7.28
N GLY A 342 7.52 -10.73 7.08
CA GLY A 342 8.16 -10.75 5.76
C GLY A 342 8.51 -9.38 5.16
N HIS A 343 8.40 -8.28 5.91
CA HIS A 343 8.53 -6.92 5.38
C HIS A 343 9.95 -6.36 5.27
N LEU A 344 10.96 -7.08 5.77
CA LEU A 344 12.33 -6.57 5.87
C LEU A 344 13.13 -6.62 4.56
N GLY A 345 12.58 -7.24 3.50
CA GLY A 345 13.20 -7.31 2.17
C GLY A 345 12.89 -6.13 1.25
N VAL A 346 12.44 -4.98 1.77
CA VAL A 346 11.99 -3.84 0.95
C VAL A 346 13.08 -3.29 0.02
N GLU A 347 14.35 -3.29 0.45
CA GLU A 347 15.47 -2.82 -0.36
C GLU A 347 15.67 -3.69 -1.61
N ASP A 348 15.60 -5.01 -1.44
CA ASP A 348 15.68 -5.97 -2.55
C ASP A 348 14.49 -5.83 -3.49
N LEU A 349 13.32 -5.48 -2.96
CA LEU A 349 12.11 -5.30 -3.75
C LEU A 349 12.23 -4.11 -4.70
N TYR A 350 12.81 -3.00 -4.24
CA TYR A 350 13.06 -1.82 -5.07
C TYR A 350 14.07 -2.09 -6.19
N GLU A 351 15.12 -2.86 -5.92
CA GLU A 351 16.16 -3.14 -6.92
C GLU A 351 15.76 -4.20 -7.95
N LYS A 352 15.04 -5.24 -7.51
CA LYS A 352 14.80 -6.45 -8.32
C LYS A 352 13.44 -6.48 -9.00
N GLY A 353 12.48 -5.70 -8.50
CA GLY A 353 11.13 -5.63 -9.06
C GLY A 353 10.92 -4.39 -9.91
N THR A 354 9.93 -4.46 -10.80
CA THR A 354 9.55 -3.33 -11.66
C THR A 354 8.21 -2.78 -11.21
N PHE A 355 8.23 -1.76 -10.35
CA PHE A 355 7.03 -1.17 -9.76
C PHE A 355 6.90 0.30 -10.06
N GLU A 356 5.66 0.79 -10.02
CA GLU A 356 5.35 2.21 -10.15
C GLU A 356 4.55 2.76 -8.97
N LEU A 357 3.96 1.90 -8.13
CA LEU A 357 3.19 2.31 -6.95
C LEU A 357 3.57 1.47 -5.74
N GLN A 358 3.70 2.09 -4.56
CA GLN A 358 3.79 1.38 -3.30
C GLN A 358 2.75 1.90 -2.33
N SER A 359 2.01 0.98 -1.72
CA SER A 359 1.00 1.28 -0.72
C SER A 359 1.37 0.74 0.64
N CYS A 360 1.08 1.54 1.67
CA CYS A 360 1.06 1.15 3.07
C CYS A 360 0.16 2.15 3.82
N PRO A 361 -0.49 1.78 4.95
CA PRO A 361 -1.19 2.72 5.80
C PRO A 361 -0.20 3.71 6.39
N LEU A 362 -0.73 4.83 6.85
CA LEU A 362 -0.03 5.67 7.80
C LEU A 362 0.08 4.94 9.15
N SER A 363 1.25 5.07 9.77
CA SER A 363 1.68 4.37 10.99
C SER A 363 0.60 4.36 12.08
N TYR A 364 0.18 3.17 12.54
CA TYR A 364 -0.90 3.02 13.53
C TYR A 364 -0.54 3.71 14.84
N GLY A 365 0.71 3.54 15.28
CA GLY A 365 1.22 4.16 16.50
C GLY A 365 1.37 5.69 16.44
N LEU A 366 1.32 6.29 15.25
CA LEU A 366 1.49 7.73 15.04
C LEU A 366 0.21 8.45 14.55
N ARG A 367 -0.95 7.78 14.58
CA ARG A 367 -2.28 8.36 14.28
C ARG A 367 -2.83 9.36 15.31
N PRO A 368 -2.57 9.27 16.63
CA PRO A 368 -3.18 10.19 17.58
C PRO A 368 -2.92 11.65 17.21
N LEU A 369 -3.88 12.56 17.44
CA LEU A 369 -3.76 13.98 17.05
C LEU A 369 -2.50 14.66 17.59
N ALA A 370 -1.96 14.22 18.73
CA ALA A 370 -0.72 14.76 19.29
C ALA A 370 0.58 14.21 18.63
N ARG A 371 0.48 13.32 17.62
CA ARG A 371 1.60 12.65 16.92
C ARG A 371 1.72 13.13 15.49
N SER A 372 2.88 12.95 14.87
CA SER A 372 3.22 13.53 13.57
C SER A 372 2.56 12.91 12.34
N HIS A 373 1.78 11.83 12.49
CA HIS A 373 1.66 10.78 11.47
C HIS A 373 3.04 10.19 11.11
N GLY A 374 3.06 9.23 10.20
CA GLY A 374 4.32 8.71 9.68
C GLY A 374 4.09 7.63 8.64
N PHE A 375 4.99 7.55 7.67
CA PHE A 375 5.02 6.40 6.77
C PHE A 375 5.57 5.18 7.52
N MET A 376 5.05 4.00 7.16
CA MET A 376 5.57 2.73 7.67
C MET A 376 6.79 2.24 6.88
N TYR A 377 7.07 2.83 5.72
CA TYR A 377 8.10 2.44 4.76
C TYR A 377 8.95 3.66 4.33
N PRO A 378 10.13 3.45 3.71
CA PRO A 378 11.04 4.54 3.36
C PRO A 378 10.54 5.27 2.08
N VAL A 379 9.67 6.26 2.29
CA VAL A 379 8.94 6.98 1.24
C VAL A 379 9.87 7.68 0.22
N GLU A 380 11.00 8.24 0.66
CA GLU A 380 11.99 8.84 -0.24
C GLU A 380 12.76 7.79 -1.05
N SER A 381 13.04 6.62 -0.49
CA SER A 381 13.61 5.52 -1.28
C SER A 381 12.66 5.06 -2.37
N ALA A 382 11.36 4.92 -2.11
CA ALA A 382 10.40 4.63 -3.17
C ALA A 382 10.50 5.65 -4.32
N ARG A 383 10.60 6.95 -4.00
CA ARG A 383 10.76 8.02 -5.00
C ARG A 383 12.07 7.93 -5.78
N LEU A 384 13.19 7.62 -5.11
CA LEU A 384 14.49 7.39 -5.77
C LEU A 384 14.43 6.25 -6.80
N HIS A 385 13.62 5.23 -6.51
CA HIS A 385 13.35 4.11 -7.41
C HIS A 385 12.19 4.34 -8.38
N LYS A 386 11.71 5.59 -8.51
CA LYS A 386 10.61 6.00 -9.41
C LYS A 386 9.27 5.29 -9.12
N ILE A 387 9.08 4.87 -7.88
CA ILE A 387 7.83 4.32 -7.35
C ILE A 387 7.06 5.44 -6.66
N LEU A 388 5.80 5.66 -7.06
CA LEU A 388 4.89 6.62 -6.42
C LEU A 388 4.48 6.09 -5.05
N PRO A 389 4.84 6.79 -3.97
CA PRO A 389 4.42 6.38 -2.65
C PRO A 389 2.95 6.74 -2.42
N ILE A 390 2.21 5.84 -1.79
CA ILE A 390 0.84 6.04 -1.33
C ILE A 390 0.84 5.99 0.20
N GLY A 391 0.37 7.07 0.82
CA GLY A 391 -0.02 7.12 2.23
C GLY A 391 -1.51 6.83 2.33
N GLU A 392 -1.86 5.64 2.82
CA GLU A 392 -3.25 5.27 3.01
C GLU A 392 -3.83 5.88 4.30
N ASN A 393 -4.93 6.61 4.12
CA ASN A 393 -5.76 7.15 5.18
C ASN A 393 -6.96 6.22 5.39
N ASP A 394 -6.79 5.34 6.36
CA ASP A 394 -7.77 4.40 6.92
C ASP A 394 -8.13 4.78 8.37
N ILE A 395 -7.94 6.06 8.74
CA ILE A 395 -8.25 6.54 10.09
C ILE A 395 -9.76 6.65 10.25
N ARG A 396 -10.29 5.90 11.23
CA ARG A 396 -11.72 5.93 11.57
C ARG A 396 -12.12 7.32 12.01
N ASN A 397 -13.30 7.71 11.59
CA ASN A 397 -13.76 9.07 11.78
C ASN A 397 -15.17 9.16 12.34
N CYS A 398 -15.65 10.39 12.48
CA CYS A 398 -16.88 10.68 13.19
C CYS A 398 -18.14 10.13 12.52
N LEU A 399 -18.08 9.66 11.28
CA LEU A 399 -19.22 9.07 10.58
C LEU A 399 -19.47 7.62 10.97
N ASP A 400 -18.47 6.94 11.53
CA ASP A 400 -18.58 5.55 11.98
C ASP A 400 -17.70 5.31 13.22
N PRO A 401 -18.04 5.96 14.35
CA PRO A 401 -17.18 5.97 15.53
C PRO A 401 -17.08 4.61 16.24
N ASP A 402 -18.00 3.69 15.95
CA ASP A 402 -18.09 2.38 16.60
C ASP A 402 -17.35 1.27 15.82
N TYR A 403 -16.88 1.56 14.60
CA TYR A 403 -16.15 0.57 13.81
C TYR A 403 -14.76 0.31 14.39
N ALA A 404 -14.45 -0.92 14.80
CA ALA A 404 -13.18 -1.29 15.42
C ALA A 404 -12.55 -2.54 14.77
N ASP A 405 -11.72 -2.37 13.74
CA ASP A 405 -10.89 -3.45 13.15
C ASP A 405 -9.51 -3.73 13.82
N GLY A 406 -9.14 -3.01 14.90
CA GLY A 406 -7.83 -3.15 15.56
C GLY A 406 -6.69 -2.26 15.04
N SER A 407 -6.87 -1.52 13.93
CA SER A 407 -5.93 -0.54 13.36
C SER A 407 -5.82 0.81 14.12
N GLY A 408 -6.20 0.87 15.39
CA GLY A 408 -5.97 2.02 16.26
C GLY A 408 -7.05 3.11 16.24
N VAL A 409 -6.61 4.38 16.34
CA VAL A 409 -7.37 5.57 16.79
C VAL A 409 -8.68 5.81 16.02
N THR A 410 -9.71 6.25 16.76
CA THR A 410 -10.96 6.80 16.21
C THR A 410 -11.09 8.29 16.51
N LEU A 411 -11.43 9.07 15.50
CA LEU A 411 -11.74 10.50 15.65
C LEU A 411 -13.25 10.68 15.82
N HIS A 412 -13.69 11.08 17.02
CA HIS A 412 -15.13 11.16 17.33
C HIS A 412 -15.81 12.47 16.94
N SER A 413 -15.06 13.50 16.54
CA SER A 413 -15.63 14.79 16.13
C SER A 413 -15.37 15.10 14.66
N LEU A 414 -16.32 15.78 14.03
CA LEU A 414 -16.17 16.24 12.64
C LEU A 414 -14.98 17.20 12.49
N ASN A 415 -14.76 18.08 13.47
CA ASN A 415 -13.61 18.98 13.45
C ASN A 415 -12.28 18.22 13.50
N SER A 416 -12.15 17.24 14.41
CA SER A 416 -10.95 16.40 14.49
C SER A 416 -10.70 15.65 13.19
N THR A 417 -11.75 15.10 12.57
CA THR A 417 -11.68 14.40 11.28
C THR A 417 -11.16 15.32 10.17
N ILE A 418 -11.70 16.54 10.09
CA ILE A 418 -11.30 17.54 9.09
C ILE A 418 -9.83 17.95 9.29
N GLN A 419 -9.43 18.25 10.54
CA GLN A 419 -8.06 18.65 10.84
C GLN A 419 -7.06 17.53 10.55
N ASP A 420 -7.40 16.30 10.89
CA ASP A 420 -6.53 15.13 10.66
C ASP A 420 -6.35 14.84 9.17
N ASN A 421 -7.45 14.85 8.40
CA ASN A 421 -7.39 14.73 6.94
C ASN A 421 -6.48 15.81 6.32
N ARG A 422 -6.65 17.08 6.72
CA ARG A 422 -5.84 18.19 6.21
C ARG A 422 -4.36 18.04 6.56
N ARG A 423 -4.05 17.56 7.77
CA ARG A 423 -2.68 17.28 8.18
C ARG A 423 -2.04 16.16 7.36
N ILE A 424 -2.77 15.08 7.08
CA ILE A 424 -2.31 14.00 6.21
C ILE A 424 -2.01 14.53 4.80
N ARG A 425 -2.84 15.44 4.28
CA ARG A 425 -2.63 16.09 2.97
C ARG A 425 -1.33 16.88 2.94
N VAL A 426 -1.08 17.70 3.96
CA VAL A 426 0.16 18.48 4.07
C VAL A 426 1.38 17.59 4.29
N PHE A 427 1.25 16.56 5.15
CA PHE A 427 2.30 15.56 5.37
C PHE A 427 2.68 14.87 4.06
N CYS A 428 1.72 14.28 3.34
CA CYS A 428 2.02 13.59 2.09
C CYS A 428 2.53 14.55 1.00
N ALA A 429 2.05 15.80 0.96
CA ALA A 429 2.58 16.82 0.06
C ALA A 429 4.05 17.17 0.33
N ALA A 430 4.50 17.13 1.58
CA ALA A 430 5.91 17.36 1.94
C ALA A 430 6.83 16.27 1.37
N HIS A 431 6.31 15.05 1.25
CA HIS A 431 7.03 13.87 0.79
C HIS A 431 6.73 13.50 -0.67
N GLY A 432 5.88 14.23 -1.38
CA GLY A 432 5.49 13.92 -2.76
C GLY A 432 4.73 12.59 -2.88
N ALA A 433 3.96 12.25 -1.85
CA ALA A 433 3.18 11.02 -1.75
C ALA A 433 1.71 11.27 -2.09
N LEU A 434 1.08 10.26 -2.69
CA LEU A 434 -0.35 10.23 -2.96
C LEU A 434 -1.12 9.87 -1.69
N VAL A 435 -2.23 10.56 -1.41
CA VAL A 435 -3.14 10.18 -0.32
C VAL A 435 -4.23 9.26 -0.85
N ARG A 436 -4.36 8.07 -0.26
CA ARG A 436 -5.52 7.22 -0.51
C ARG A 436 -6.57 7.46 0.56
N TYR A 437 -7.73 7.96 0.15
CA TYR A 437 -8.93 8.01 0.97
C TYR A 437 -9.61 6.64 0.92
N LEU A 438 -9.36 5.80 1.93
CA LEU A 438 -9.88 4.43 1.98
C LEU A 438 -11.17 4.39 2.79
N ALA A 439 -12.30 4.23 2.10
CA ALA A 439 -13.58 4.02 2.77
C ALA A 439 -13.75 2.51 3.04
N LEU A 440 -13.38 2.06 4.24
CA LEU A 440 -13.31 0.64 4.61
C LEU A 440 -14.67 -0.03 4.86
N HIS A 441 -15.74 0.74 5.11
CA HIS A 441 -17.01 0.18 5.58
C HIS A 441 -17.99 -0.20 4.45
N GLU A 442 -18.67 -1.33 4.62
CA GLU A 442 -19.62 -1.86 3.64
C GLU A 442 -20.83 -0.95 3.45
N THR A 443 -21.35 -0.39 4.56
CA THR A 443 -22.61 0.38 4.56
C THR A 443 -22.39 1.88 4.66
N ILE A 444 -21.32 2.31 5.32
CA ILE A 444 -21.01 3.72 5.55
C ILE A 444 -19.81 4.08 4.69
N ASP A 445 -19.84 5.24 4.05
CA ASP A 445 -18.64 5.79 3.45
C ASP A 445 -18.12 6.88 4.39
N TRP A 446 -16.89 6.67 4.86
CA TRP A 446 -16.22 7.56 5.80
C TRP A 446 -16.00 8.96 5.23
N TYR A 447 -16.19 9.18 3.93
CA TYR A 447 -16.05 10.49 3.28
C TYR A 447 -17.36 11.06 2.74
N ASP A 448 -18.49 10.35 2.90
CA ASP A 448 -19.80 10.77 2.39
C ASP A 448 -20.51 11.72 3.35
N HIS A 449 -19.89 12.88 3.58
CA HIS A 449 -20.47 13.98 4.34
C HIS A 449 -20.12 15.34 3.70
N PRO A 450 -21.07 16.27 3.50
CA PRO A 450 -20.86 17.60 2.88
C PRO A 450 -19.62 18.36 3.30
N ALA A 451 -19.30 18.35 4.60
CA ALA A 451 -18.11 19.03 5.10
C ALA A 451 -16.80 18.33 4.68
N LEU A 452 -16.79 17.00 4.52
CA LEU A 452 -15.58 16.25 4.16
C LEU A 452 -15.23 16.46 2.69
N TRP A 453 -16.14 16.26 1.74
CA TRP A 453 -15.82 16.49 0.31
C TRP A 453 -15.56 17.97 0.00
N ARG A 454 -16.19 18.90 0.72
CA ARG A 454 -15.80 20.32 0.66
C ARG A 454 -14.34 20.53 1.09
N THR A 455 -13.95 19.96 2.24
CA THR A 455 -12.58 20.06 2.74
C THR A 455 -11.59 19.39 1.79
N ILE A 456 -11.91 18.22 1.25
CA ILE A 456 -11.06 17.53 0.26
C ILE A 456 -10.87 18.39 -0.99
N ARG A 457 -11.91 19.08 -1.47
CA ARG A 457 -11.79 20.03 -2.58
C ARG A 457 -10.91 21.23 -2.23
N GLU A 458 -11.08 21.83 -1.06
CA GLU A 458 -10.22 22.93 -0.59
C GLU A 458 -8.76 22.47 -0.47
N ASP A 459 -8.53 21.28 0.07
CA ASP A 459 -7.21 20.67 0.21
C ASP A 459 -6.61 20.34 -1.16
N ASN A 460 -7.43 19.97 -2.14
CA ASN A 460 -6.99 19.76 -3.52
C ASN A 460 -6.41 21.05 -4.12
N GLU A 461 -7.13 22.17 -3.96
CA GLU A 461 -6.68 23.49 -4.40
C GLU A 461 -5.43 23.97 -3.66
N LEU A 462 -5.35 23.73 -2.34
CA LEU A 462 -4.20 24.10 -1.52
C LEU A 462 -2.96 23.27 -1.90
N THR A 463 -3.08 21.95 -1.93
CA THR A 463 -1.93 21.05 -2.00
C THR A 463 -1.34 20.88 -3.39
N ARG A 464 -2.11 21.13 -4.46
CA ARG A 464 -1.58 21.03 -5.84
C ARG A 464 -0.43 22.00 -6.11
N ASP A 465 -0.41 23.15 -5.43
CA ASP A 465 0.61 24.20 -5.59
C ASP A 465 1.79 24.05 -4.60
N LEU A 466 1.69 23.11 -3.67
CA LEU A 466 2.78 22.77 -2.77
C LEU A 466 3.84 21.95 -3.52
N ILE A 467 5.09 22.18 -3.18
CA ILE A 467 6.25 21.47 -3.70
C ILE A 467 6.80 20.59 -2.58
N ALA A 468 6.93 19.29 -2.84
CA ALA A 468 7.59 18.35 -1.93
C ALA A 468 9.07 18.69 -1.77
N ASN A 469 9.69 18.19 -0.71
CA ASN A 469 11.13 18.34 -0.56
C ASN A 469 11.90 17.68 -1.70
N GLU A 470 12.98 18.35 -2.10
CA GLU A 470 14.06 17.70 -2.82
C GLU A 470 14.76 16.73 -1.88
N ILE A 471 14.92 15.49 -2.34
CA ILE A 471 15.61 14.44 -1.58
C ILE A 471 17.06 14.86 -1.38
N ALA A 472 17.55 14.72 -0.16
CA ALA A 472 18.85 15.23 0.27
C ALA A 472 19.00 16.76 0.20
N GLY A 473 17.89 17.49 0.32
CA GLY A 473 17.92 18.94 0.48
C GLY A 473 18.75 19.36 1.71
N ASP A 474 19.28 20.58 1.67
CA ASP A 474 20.22 21.13 2.66
C ASP A 474 19.71 21.12 4.11
N ASP A 475 18.40 21.06 4.28
CA ASP A 475 17.69 21.16 5.54
C ASP A 475 16.91 19.89 5.89
N GLN A 476 17.30 18.75 5.31
CA GLN A 476 16.71 17.43 5.53
C GLN A 476 17.61 16.57 6.43
N ILE A 477 16.97 15.83 7.34
CA ILE A 477 17.58 14.72 8.07
C ILE A 477 17.29 13.44 7.32
N ALA A 478 18.31 12.69 6.90
CA ALA A 478 18.10 11.31 6.45
C ALA A 478 17.88 10.38 7.64
N MET A 479 16.69 9.82 7.80
CA MET A 479 16.49 8.60 8.58
C MET A 479 16.79 7.40 7.67
N ALA A 480 18.01 6.86 7.78
CA ALA A 480 18.51 5.78 6.94
C ALA A 480 18.37 4.42 7.62
N VAL A 481 17.33 3.66 7.24
CA VAL A 481 16.91 2.43 7.92
C VAL A 481 17.49 1.19 7.23
N ASN A 482 18.14 0.33 8.01
CA ASN A 482 18.77 -0.90 7.55
C ASN A 482 17.81 -2.10 7.63
N PHE A 483 16.75 -2.08 6.82
CA PHE A 483 15.65 -3.06 6.92
C PHE A 483 16.14 -4.51 6.90
N LEU A 484 17.04 -4.85 5.99
CA LEU A 484 17.44 -6.23 5.81
C LEU A 484 18.28 -6.74 6.99
N GLU A 485 19.06 -5.89 7.66
CA GLU A 485 19.81 -6.28 8.86
C GLU A 485 18.96 -6.24 10.13
N PHE A 486 17.77 -5.64 10.09
CA PHE A 486 16.79 -5.77 11.18
C PHE A 486 16.27 -7.21 11.33
N THR A 487 16.59 -8.15 10.42
CA THR A 487 16.36 -9.58 10.65
C THR A 487 17.15 -10.11 11.85
N ARG A 488 18.18 -9.36 12.31
CA ARG A 488 18.96 -9.62 13.51
C ARG A 488 18.48 -8.84 14.74
N ALA A 489 17.36 -8.11 14.65
CA ALA A 489 16.84 -7.29 15.75
C ALA A 489 16.47 -8.09 17.01
N TRP A 490 16.28 -9.41 16.90
CA TRP A 490 16.08 -10.30 18.04
C TRP A 490 17.22 -10.25 19.09
N ARG A 491 18.40 -9.74 18.69
CA ARG A 491 19.58 -9.52 19.56
C ARG A 491 19.44 -8.32 20.49
N LEU A 492 18.46 -7.45 20.24
CA LEU A 492 18.26 -6.21 20.99
C LEU A 492 17.03 -6.34 21.88
N GLN A 493 16.84 -5.37 22.77
CA GLN A 493 15.61 -5.28 23.55
C GLN A 493 14.50 -4.69 22.68
N GLU A 494 13.29 -5.26 22.74
CA GLU A 494 12.14 -4.82 21.91
C GLU A 494 11.82 -3.33 22.09
N LYS A 495 11.94 -2.80 23.30
CA LYS A 495 11.77 -1.36 23.56
C LYS A 495 12.77 -0.48 22.79
N THR A 496 14.01 -0.96 22.62
CA THR A 496 15.07 -0.25 21.91
C THR A 496 14.78 -0.29 20.42
N VAL A 497 14.45 -1.47 19.88
CA VAL A 497 14.05 -1.63 18.47
C VAL A 497 12.85 -0.74 18.16
N GLY A 498 11.82 -0.78 19.02
CA GLY A 498 10.60 0.01 18.89
C GLY A 498 10.86 1.51 18.89
N LEU A 499 11.65 2.02 19.85
CA LEU A 499 11.94 3.44 19.93
C LEU A 499 12.78 3.93 18.75
N PHE A 500 13.92 3.30 18.49
CA PHE A 500 14.89 3.82 17.53
C PHE A 500 14.56 3.45 16.08
N GLY A 501 14.13 2.21 15.83
CA GLY A 501 13.73 1.74 14.49
C GLY A 501 12.33 2.22 14.06
N GLY A 502 11.43 2.45 15.02
CA GLY A 502 10.04 2.81 14.75
C GLY A 502 9.67 4.25 15.16
N TYR A 503 9.55 4.49 16.46
CA TYR A 503 8.91 5.70 16.99
C TYR A 503 9.78 6.97 16.93
N SER A 504 11.05 6.87 16.57
CA SER A 504 11.98 7.99 16.38
C SER A 504 11.52 8.95 15.28
N ARG A 505 10.76 8.47 14.28
CA ARG A 505 10.13 9.30 13.24
C ARG A 505 9.37 10.50 13.82
N ASP A 506 8.59 10.27 14.86
CA ASP A 506 7.81 11.32 15.54
C ASP A 506 8.70 12.37 16.20
N ALA A 507 9.85 11.97 16.76
CA ALA A 507 10.82 12.90 17.33
C ALA A 507 11.55 13.70 16.25
N LEU A 508 11.92 13.07 15.13
CA LEU A 508 12.60 13.73 14.01
C LEU A 508 11.71 14.79 13.34
N MET A 509 10.41 14.51 13.16
CA MET A 509 9.42 15.45 12.62
C MET A 509 9.14 16.66 13.53
N ARG A 510 9.69 16.70 14.76
CA ARG A 510 9.56 17.81 15.71
C ARG A 510 10.78 18.74 15.74
N THR A 511 11.80 18.43 14.94
CA THR A 511 13.09 19.12 14.99
C THR A 511 13.11 20.46 14.24
N GLY A 512 12.09 20.77 13.45
CA GLY A 512 12.07 21.91 12.54
C GLY A 512 12.85 21.70 11.23
N HIS A 513 13.45 20.53 11.05
CA HIS A 513 13.98 20.06 9.76
C HIS A 513 12.91 19.28 8.99
N GLY A 514 13.08 19.16 7.67
CA GLY A 514 12.42 18.08 6.95
C GLY A 514 13.12 16.74 7.23
N VAL A 515 12.46 15.63 6.94
CA VAL A 515 13.00 14.30 7.16
C VAL A 515 12.84 13.49 5.88
N ASP A 516 13.92 12.88 5.41
CA ASP A 516 13.90 11.90 4.34
C ASP A 516 13.98 10.49 4.98
N PHE A 517 12.95 9.67 4.78
CA PHE A 517 12.94 8.26 5.15
C PHE A 517 13.50 7.42 4.00
N VAL A 518 14.74 7.00 4.15
CA VAL A 518 15.49 6.24 3.13
C VAL A 518 15.95 4.90 3.66
N THR A 519 16.20 3.97 2.75
CA THR A 519 16.92 2.74 3.06
C THR A 519 18.40 3.07 3.31
N LEU A 520 19.08 2.28 4.16
CA LEU A 520 20.52 2.43 4.33
C LEU A 520 21.25 2.15 3.00
N ARG A 521 20.73 1.22 2.20
CA ARG A 521 21.29 0.92 0.87
C ARG A 521 21.30 2.14 -0.05
N ASP A 522 20.18 2.84 -0.19
CA ASP A 522 20.12 4.07 -0.99
C ASP A 522 20.96 5.19 -0.38
N PHE A 523 20.93 5.32 0.95
CA PHE A 523 21.76 6.29 1.66
C PHE A 523 23.25 6.11 1.35
N LEU A 524 23.72 4.88 1.15
CA LEU A 524 25.11 4.58 0.79
C LEU A 524 25.37 4.73 -0.71
N GLN A 525 24.53 4.13 -1.55
CA GLN A 525 24.77 3.96 -2.98
C GLN A 525 24.48 5.23 -3.81
N GLN A 526 23.52 6.05 -3.41
CA GLN A 526 23.18 7.26 -4.15
C GLN A 526 24.34 8.27 -4.09
N PRO A 527 24.60 9.06 -5.15
CA PRO A 527 25.62 10.11 -5.13
C PRO A 527 25.25 11.26 -4.18
N LEU A 528 23.98 11.33 -3.76
CA LEU A 528 23.46 12.28 -2.79
C LEU A 528 24.17 12.13 -1.44
N LYS A 529 24.38 13.26 -0.78
CA LYS A 529 25.00 13.34 0.54
C LYS A 529 24.20 14.27 1.43
N TRP A 530 23.47 13.69 2.38
CA TRP A 530 22.75 14.43 3.40
C TRP A 530 23.71 15.12 4.37
N LYS A 531 23.37 16.35 4.77
CA LYS A 531 24.10 17.11 5.80
C LYS A 531 23.82 16.62 7.21
N LEU A 532 22.65 16.01 7.43
CA LEU A 532 22.20 15.44 8.69
C LEU A 532 21.73 14.00 8.44
N ALA A 533 22.14 13.05 9.29
CA ALA A 533 21.67 11.68 9.20
C ALA A 533 21.42 11.05 10.58
N TYR A 534 20.46 10.13 10.61
CA TYR A 534 20.07 9.31 11.74
C TYR A 534 19.97 7.86 11.24
N ILE A 535 20.86 7.00 11.73
CA ILE A 535 20.89 5.56 11.39
C ILE A 535 20.50 4.79 12.66
N PRO A 536 19.28 4.23 12.73
CA PRO A 536 18.84 3.48 13.90
C PRO A 536 19.55 2.12 14.02
N LEU A 537 19.72 1.67 15.26
CA LEU A 537 20.27 0.36 15.63
C LEU A 537 21.62 0.06 14.97
N PRO A 538 22.63 0.95 15.11
CA PRO A 538 23.91 0.84 14.42
C PRO A 538 24.73 -0.38 14.83
N GLY A 539 24.41 -1.02 15.97
CA GLY A 539 24.99 -2.31 16.37
C GLY A 539 24.77 -3.42 15.33
N LEU A 540 23.70 -3.33 14.53
CA LEU A 540 23.36 -4.31 13.50
C LEU A 540 24.07 -4.08 12.15
N LEU A 541 24.84 -3.00 11.99
CA LEU A 541 25.57 -2.74 10.74
C LEU A 541 26.62 -3.84 10.47
N THR A 542 26.71 -4.28 9.22
CA THR A 542 27.82 -5.15 8.78
C THR A 542 29.14 -4.38 8.67
N ASP A 543 30.26 -5.09 8.61
CA ASP A 543 31.57 -4.44 8.45
C ASP A 543 31.67 -3.69 7.12
N GLU A 544 31.09 -4.22 6.05
CA GLU A 544 31.03 -3.56 4.75
C GLU A 544 30.21 -2.26 4.82
N GLN A 545 29.07 -2.28 5.52
CA GLN A 545 28.24 -1.09 5.73
C GLN A 545 29.00 -0.03 6.56
N ARG A 546 29.72 -0.44 7.60
CA ARG A 546 30.56 0.46 8.41
C ARG A 546 31.68 1.09 7.58
N GLN A 547 32.36 0.29 6.76
CA GLN A 547 33.40 0.77 5.85
C GLN A 547 32.85 1.75 4.81
N ALA A 548 31.68 1.44 4.23
CA ALA A 548 31.02 2.32 3.27
C ALA A 548 30.59 3.66 3.89
N LEU A 549 30.06 3.65 5.11
CA LEU A 549 29.75 4.88 5.86
C LEU A 549 31.02 5.71 6.11
N ALA A 550 32.09 5.05 6.56
CA ALA A 550 33.36 5.71 6.84
C ALA A 550 33.97 6.35 5.58
N ALA A 551 33.90 5.65 4.45
CA ALA A 551 34.37 6.12 3.15
C ALA A 551 33.53 7.29 2.61
N LYS A 552 32.20 7.24 2.76
CA LYS A 552 31.29 8.28 2.26
C LYS A 552 31.32 9.55 3.11
N TYR A 553 31.53 9.42 4.41
CA TYR A 553 31.45 10.51 5.38
C TYR A 553 32.78 10.71 6.11
N ALA A 554 32.95 10.07 7.25
CA ALA A 554 34.13 10.14 8.12
C ALA A 554 34.20 8.86 8.98
N PRO A 555 35.35 8.55 9.60
CA PRO A 555 35.47 7.41 10.50
C PRO A 555 34.36 7.35 11.54
N LEU A 556 33.86 6.14 11.80
CA LEU A 556 32.81 5.91 12.78
C LEU A 556 33.39 5.90 14.22
N PRO A 557 32.62 6.36 15.22
CA PRO A 557 32.95 6.15 16.62
C PRO A 557 32.87 4.66 16.99
N ASP A 558 33.27 4.32 18.21
CA ASP A 558 32.96 3.00 18.77
C ASP A 558 31.43 2.83 18.87
N ILE A 559 30.94 1.69 18.39
CA ILE A 559 29.50 1.40 18.31
C ILE A 559 29.28 0.08 19.05
N ARG A 560 28.47 0.14 20.09
CA ARG A 560 28.05 -1.01 20.89
C ARG A 560 26.83 -1.66 20.26
N GLU A 561 26.62 -2.93 20.58
CA GLU A 561 25.48 -3.69 20.08
C GLU A 561 24.14 -3.05 20.49
N ASP A 562 24.05 -2.52 21.71
CA ASP A 562 22.85 -1.93 22.30
C ASP A 562 22.68 -0.43 22.06
N ASP A 563 23.53 0.20 21.25
CA ASP A 563 23.39 1.61 20.91
C ASP A 563 22.14 1.87 20.09
N GLY A 564 21.49 3.01 20.37
CA GLY A 564 20.17 3.32 19.83
C GLY A 564 20.25 3.85 18.41
N ALA A 565 21.09 4.86 18.16
CA ALA A 565 21.27 5.43 16.83
C ALA A 565 22.68 6.01 16.63
N LEU A 566 23.14 5.95 15.38
CA LEU A 566 24.32 6.65 14.89
C LEU A 566 23.85 7.95 14.21
N VAL A 567 24.45 9.07 14.59
CA VAL A 567 24.02 10.42 14.18
C VAL A 567 25.15 11.11 13.42
N TRP A 568 24.85 11.65 12.24
CA TRP A 568 25.73 12.54 11.49
C TRP A 568 25.24 13.97 11.63
N LYS A 569 26.08 14.84 12.19
CA LYS A 569 25.80 16.28 12.33
C LYS A 569 27.13 17.04 12.43
N ASP A 570 27.17 18.25 11.88
CA ASP A 570 28.33 19.15 11.96
C ASP A 570 29.66 18.50 11.53
N GLY A 571 29.60 17.65 10.49
CA GLY A 571 30.76 16.99 9.93
C GLY A 571 31.31 15.82 10.75
N ASN A 572 30.59 15.33 11.76
CA ASN A 572 31.05 14.27 12.65
C ASN A 572 29.96 13.24 12.95
N TRP A 573 30.39 12.00 13.20
CA TRP A 573 29.55 10.93 13.70
C TRP A 573 29.53 10.92 15.23
N SER A 574 28.35 10.73 15.82
CA SER A 574 28.15 10.52 17.26
C SER A 574 27.14 9.41 17.49
N VAL A 575 27.08 8.90 18.73
CA VAL A 575 26.18 7.80 19.10
C VAL A 575 25.17 8.27 20.14
N LEU A 576 23.90 7.96 19.90
CA LEU A 576 22.85 8.01 20.91
C LEU A 576 22.77 6.64 21.60
N PRO A 577 22.93 6.57 22.93
CA PRO A 577 22.85 5.31 23.65
C PRO A 577 21.43 4.73 23.56
N GLY A 578 21.28 3.41 23.70
CA GLY A 578 19.97 2.75 23.70
C GLY A 578 19.04 3.18 24.85
N SER A 579 19.56 3.92 25.84
CA SER A 579 18.79 4.54 26.92
C SER A 579 18.23 5.93 26.59
N ALA A 580 18.61 6.54 25.45
CA ALA A 580 18.14 7.86 25.06
C ALA A 580 16.61 7.88 24.83
N THR A 581 15.99 9.00 25.17
CA THR A 581 14.54 9.23 25.06
C THR A 581 14.18 9.88 23.71
N LYS A 582 12.87 10.02 23.45
CA LYS A 582 12.38 10.79 22.29
C LYS A 582 12.84 12.25 22.33
N GLU A 583 12.89 12.86 23.51
CA GLU A 583 13.37 14.23 23.68
C GLU A 583 14.88 14.34 23.39
N ASP A 584 15.67 13.33 23.75
CA ASP A 584 17.11 13.33 23.44
C ASP A 584 17.35 13.23 21.94
N ILE A 585 16.58 12.39 21.23
CA ILE A 585 16.59 12.31 19.77
C ILE A 585 16.23 13.67 19.16
N TRP A 586 15.16 14.30 19.65
CA TRP A 586 14.73 15.62 19.19
C TRP A 586 15.79 16.69 19.43
N ARG A 587 16.31 16.84 20.67
CA ARG A 587 17.33 17.84 21.04
C ARG A 587 18.61 17.72 20.21
N THR A 588 18.93 16.51 19.75
CA THR A 588 20.10 16.27 18.90
C THR A 588 20.05 17.09 17.60
N PHE A 589 18.87 17.24 17.01
CA PHE A 589 18.68 17.93 15.73
C PHE A 589 17.84 19.21 15.82
N ALA A 590 17.18 19.48 16.94
CA ALA A 590 16.25 20.60 17.06
C ALA A 590 16.91 21.95 16.68
N LYS A 591 16.24 22.67 15.78
CA LYS A 591 16.57 24.05 15.45
C LYS A 591 16.23 25.00 16.59
N PRO A 592 16.80 26.22 16.61
CA PRO A 592 16.44 27.26 17.58
C PRO A 592 14.93 27.49 17.67
N GLU A 593 14.22 27.56 16.54
CA GLU A 593 12.78 27.79 16.50
C GLU A 593 11.98 26.58 17.03
N ALA A 594 12.48 25.36 16.81
CA ALA A 594 11.87 24.16 17.37
C ALA A 594 12.08 24.08 18.89
N LEU A 595 13.26 24.47 19.38
CA LEU A 595 13.54 24.57 20.82
C LEU A 595 12.63 25.61 21.50
N GLU A 596 12.38 26.74 20.84
CA GLU A 596 11.45 27.77 21.31
C GLU A 596 9.99 27.29 21.30
N ALA A 597 9.56 26.63 20.23
CA ALA A 597 8.21 26.09 20.08
C ALA A 597 7.92 24.88 21.00
N GLY A 598 8.96 24.22 21.50
CA GLY A 598 8.87 23.05 22.36
C GLY A 598 8.62 21.74 21.61
N PHE A 599 8.88 20.63 22.30
CA PHE A 599 8.82 19.27 21.75
C PHE A 599 7.43 18.90 21.19
N ASP A 600 6.35 19.45 21.73
CA ASP A 600 5.00 19.10 21.32
C ASP A 600 4.62 19.60 19.92
N THR A 601 5.39 20.55 19.36
CA THR A 601 5.16 21.11 18.02
C THR A 601 5.68 20.19 16.92
N ILE A 602 4.79 19.78 16.02
CA ILE A 602 5.12 18.99 14.82
C ILE A 602 5.31 19.92 13.63
N TRP A 603 6.28 19.62 12.78
CA TRP A 603 6.63 20.42 11.60
C TRP A 603 6.41 19.60 10.32
N TYR A 604 5.61 20.13 9.40
CA TYR A 604 5.45 19.60 8.04
C TYR A 604 6.12 20.56 7.08
N LYS A 605 7.32 20.20 6.63
CA LYS A 605 8.15 21.05 5.78
C LYS A 605 8.22 20.48 4.38
N GLY A 606 7.88 21.28 3.36
CA GLY A 606 8.13 20.98 1.95
C GLY A 606 9.09 21.99 1.31
N GLY A 607 9.29 21.88 0.01
CA GLY A 607 10.21 22.72 -0.76
C GLY A 607 9.81 24.20 -0.80
N ASN A 608 8.52 24.51 -0.75
CA ASN A 608 8.01 25.89 -0.77
C ASN A 608 7.05 26.22 0.39
N PHE A 609 6.94 25.36 1.41
CA PHE A 609 6.00 25.56 2.51
C PHE A 609 6.51 25.01 3.84
N LEU A 610 5.95 25.54 4.93
CA LEU A 610 6.16 25.07 6.28
C LEU A 610 4.85 25.21 7.05
N HIS A 611 4.34 24.09 7.56
CA HIS A 611 3.20 24.07 8.45
C HIS A 611 3.59 23.54 9.82
N THR A 612 2.93 24.02 10.86
CA THR A 612 3.14 23.54 12.23
C THR A 612 1.84 23.10 12.87
N TRP A 613 1.91 22.09 13.73
CA TRP A 613 0.78 21.59 14.50
C TRP A 613 1.14 21.54 15.99
N ASP A 614 0.39 22.28 16.79
CA ASP A 614 0.59 22.43 18.24
C ASP A 614 -0.35 21.54 19.08
N GLY A 615 -1.05 20.59 18.44
CA GLY A 615 -2.08 19.77 19.08
C GLY A 615 -3.50 20.31 18.90
N SER A 616 -3.65 21.56 18.42
CA SER A 616 -4.96 22.21 18.27
C SER A 616 -5.18 22.85 16.90
N THR A 617 -4.15 23.50 16.36
CA THR A 617 -4.25 24.36 15.17
C THR A 617 -3.13 24.04 14.19
N LEU A 618 -3.49 23.88 12.92
CA LEU A 618 -2.54 23.82 11.82
C LEU A 618 -2.26 25.25 11.36
N LYS A 619 -1.03 25.72 11.57
CA LYS A 619 -0.57 27.07 11.20
C LYS A 619 0.25 27.02 9.94
#